data_AF-A0A7Z9XE64-F1
#
_entry.id   AF-A0A7Z9XE64-F1
#
_cell.length_a   1.000
_cell.length_b   1.000
_cell.length_c   1.000
_cell.angle_alpha   90.00
_cell.angle_beta   90.00
_cell.angle_gamma   90.00
#
_symmetry.space_group_name_H-M   'P 1'
#
loop_
_entity.id
_entity.type
_entity.pdbx_description
1 polymer ?
#
loop_
_entity_poly.entity_id
_entity_poly.type
_entity_poly.pdbx_seq_one_letter_code
_entity_poly.pdbx_strand_id
1 'polypeptide(L)'
;MKATSEELEKVQGMIERGYLKDAEKIGVRVGRVINRFKMAKHFKLEISEQQFSFEVDQEKVRAEAALDGIYVIRTSLKEELSAADAVRHYKALSQVERAFRSIKTMDLEIRPIRHYQEQRVRTHLFLCMLAYYVKWHMMESWRPLLFADEEQQAKQTRDPVAPAKRSVAAEEKAKSKQLPDGSPAHSFQTLLRNLASIVRNTCRSKDADAGTPTFIIDTQLTPNQKKAFQLLREIKV
;
A
#
# COMPACT_ATOMS: atom_id res chain seq x y z
N MET A 1 -0.86 2.12 -30.58
CA MET A 1 -1.51 2.45 -31.87
C MET A 1 -1.34 1.37 -32.93
N LYS A 2 -0.12 1.00 -33.36
CA LYS A 2 0.11 0.02 -34.45
C LYS A 2 -0.71 -1.28 -34.33
N ALA A 3 -0.66 -1.92 -33.16
CA ALA A 3 -1.42 -3.15 -32.90
C ALA A 3 -2.95 -2.97 -32.94
N THR A 4 -3.47 -1.77 -32.67
CA THR A 4 -4.90 -1.47 -32.77
C THR A 4 -5.32 -1.29 -34.23
N SER A 5 -4.51 -0.56 -35.02
CA SER A 5 -4.75 -0.38 -36.46
C SER A 5 -4.75 -1.71 -37.20
N GLU A 6 -3.77 -2.58 -36.95
CA GLU A 6 -3.68 -3.92 -37.56
C GLU A 6 -4.92 -4.79 -37.27
N GLU A 7 -5.51 -4.67 -36.07
CA GLU A 7 -6.72 -5.41 -35.71
C GLU A 7 -8.00 -4.77 -36.31
N LEU A 8 -8.04 -3.45 -36.50
CA LEU A 8 -9.14 -2.76 -37.19
C LEU A 8 -9.11 -3.03 -38.71
N GLU A 9 -7.93 -3.11 -39.32
CA GLU A 9 -7.73 -3.53 -40.72
C GLU A 9 -8.24 -4.96 -40.94
N LYS A 10 -8.05 -5.87 -39.97
CA LYS A 10 -8.65 -7.22 -40.03
C LYS A 10 -10.17 -7.17 -40.05
N VAL A 11 -10.80 -6.23 -39.33
CA VAL A 11 -12.25 -6.04 -39.35
C VAL A 11 -12.70 -5.53 -40.72
N GLN A 12 -11.98 -4.57 -41.32
CA GLN A 12 -12.24 -4.13 -42.70
C GLN A 12 -12.16 -5.29 -43.69
N GLY A 13 -11.10 -6.10 -43.62
CA GLY A 13 -10.97 -7.28 -44.47
C GLY A 13 -12.03 -8.36 -44.25
N MET A 14 -12.70 -8.41 -43.08
CA MET A 14 -13.86 -9.30 -42.86
C MET A 14 -15.13 -8.77 -43.55
N ILE A 15 -15.28 -7.45 -43.59
CA ILE A 15 -16.39 -6.78 -44.27
C ILE A 15 -16.23 -6.93 -45.79
N GLU A 16 -15.04 -6.68 -46.32
CA GLU A 16 -14.70 -6.86 -47.75
C GLU A 16 -14.96 -8.29 -48.24
N ARG A 17 -14.64 -9.29 -47.41
CA ARG A 17 -14.91 -10.71 -47.70
C ARG A 17 -16.37 -11.13 -47.46
N GLY A 18 -17.23 -10.20 -47.05
CA GLY A 18 -18.67 -10.43 -46.85
C GLY A 18 -19.04 -11.22 -45.58
N TYR A 19 -18.09 -11.45 -44.66
CA TYR A 19 -18.34 -12.16 -43.39
C TYR A 19 -19.05 -11.29 -42.35
N LEU A 20 -19.00 -9.97 -42.49
CA LEU A 20 -19.56 -9.01 -41.54
C LEU A 20 -20.34 -7.93 -42.31
N LYS A 21 -21.66 -7.90 -42.16
CA LYS A 21 -22.57 -7.03 -42.94
C LYS A 21 -23.40 -6.09 -42.08
N ASP A 22 -23.90 -6.60 -40.95
CA ASP A 22 -24.77 -5.85 -40.05
C ASP A 22 -23.98 -4.82 -39.25
N ALA A 23 -24.40 -3.56 -39.27
CA ALA A 23 -23.74 -2.45 -38.59
C ALA A 23 -23.55 -2.71 -37.08
N GLU A 24 -24.54 -3.32 -36.42
CA GLU A 24 -24.45 -3.69 -35.00
C GLU A 24 -23.33 -4.70 -34.72
N LYS A 25 -23.18 -5.73 -35.57
CA LYS A 25 -22.14 -6.75 -35.42
C LYS A 25 -20.75 -6.17 -35.68
N ILE A 26 -20.64 -5.26 -36.66
CA ILE A 26 -19.43 -4.48 -36.92
C ILE A 26 -19.06 -3.67 -35.67
N GLY A 27 -20.02 -2.91 -35.11
CA GLY A 27 -19.83 -2.10 -33.91
C GLY A 27 -19.37 -2.89 -32.69
N VAL A 28 -19.98 -4.06 -32.42
CA VAL A 28 -19.56 -4.93 -31.31
C VAL A 28 -18.12 -5.41 -31.49
N ARG A 29 -17.72 -5.77 -32.71
CA ARG A 29 -16.38 -6.27 -33.00
C ARG A 29 -15.32 -5.17 -32.89
N VAL A 30 -15.58 -4.01 -33.49
CA VAL A 30 -14.73 -2.81 -33.38
C VAL A 30 -14.60 -2.40 -31.91
N GLY A 31 -15.70 -2.40 -31.16
CA GLY A 31 -15.72 -2.11 -29.73
C GLY A 31 -14.87 -3.07 -28.89
N ARG A 32 -14.82 -4.37 -29.23
CA ARG A 32 -13.92 -5.34 -28.56
C ARG A 32 -12.45 -5.03 -28.84
N VAL A 33 -12.09 -4.74 -30.09
CA VAL A 33 -10.70 -4.41 -30.47
C VAL A 33 -10.25 -3.17 -29.70
N ILE A 34 -11.08 -2.13 -29.70
CA ILE A 34 -10.78 -0.87 -29.02
C ILE A 34 -10.68 -1.04 -27.51
N ASN A 35 -11.59 -1.79 -26.89
CA ASN A 35 -11.57 -2.03 -25.45
C ASN A 35 -10.38 -2.86 -24.99
N ARG A 36 -9.86 -3.76 -25.84
CA ARG A 36 -8.67 -4.56 -25.55
C ARG A 36 -7.43 -3.68 -25.41
N PHE A 37 -7.26 -2.71 -26.30
CA PHE A 37 -6.07 -1.85 -26.33
C PHE A 37 -6.27 -0.50 -25.64
N LYS A 38 -7.50 -0.14 -25.26
CA LYS A 38 -7.85 1.14 -24.60
C LYS A 38 -7.46 2.39 -25.40
N MET A 39 -7.44 2.29 -26.73
CA MET A 39 -7.01 3.37 -27.65
C MET A 39 -8.16 4.14 -28.31
N ALA A 40 -9.41 4.00 -27.84
CA ALA A 40 -10.61 4.57 -28.46
C ALA A 40 -10.45 6.06 -28.82
N LYS A 41 -9.86 6.82 -27.90
CA LYS A 41 -9.67 8.27 -28.01
C LYS A 41 -8.80 8.72 -29.20
N HIS A 42 -8.01 7.83 -29.81
CA HIS A 42 -7.12 8.16 -30.93
C HIS A 42 -7.68 7.80 -32.30
N PHE A 43 -8.88 7.23 -32.37
CA PHE A 43 -9.47 6.78 -33.62
C PHE A 43 -10.81 7.46 -33.85
N LYS A 44 -10.99 8.00 -35.05
CA LYS A 44 -12.31 8.33 -35.60
C LYS A 44 -12.82 7.08 -36.29
N LEU A 45 -14.03 6.66 -35.96
CA LEU A 45 -14.62 5.42 -36.46
C LEU A 45 -15.92 5.78 -37.13
N GLU A 46 -16.09 5.38 -38.38
CA GLU A 46 -17.37 5.49 -39.06
C GLU A 46 -17.82 4.08 -39.38
N ILE A 47 -18.97 3.71 -38.82
CA ILE A 47 -19.57 2.38 -38.98
C ILE A 47 -20.92 2.60 -39.65
N SER A 48 -21.10 1.96 -40.81
CA SER A 48 -22.36 1.90 -41.52
C SER A 48 -22.67 0.46 -41.91
N GLU A 49 -23.82 0.22 -42.54
CA GLU A 49 -24.12 -1.11 -43.07
C GLU A 49 -23.10 -1.49 -44.14
N GLN A 50 -22.48 -2.68 -43.98
CA GLN A 50 -21.48 -3.22 -44.90
C GLN A 50 -20.25 -2.34 -45.15
N GLN A 51 -20.01 -1.33 -44.31
CA GLN A 51 -18.85 -0.46 -44.46
C GLN A 51 -18.32 -0.01 -43.09
N PHE A 52 -17.00 0.02 -42.97
CA PHE A 52 -16.28 0.48 -41.78
C PHE A 52 -15.03 1.23 -42.24
N SER A 53 -14.94 2.49 -41.84
CA SER A 53 -13.72 3.29 -42.00
C SER A 53 -13.19 3.66 -40.62
N PHE A 54 -11.87 3.78 -40.54
CA PHE A 54 -11.25 4.40 -39.38
C PHE A 54 -10.13 5.32 -39.82
N GLU A 55 -9.96 6.40 -39.07
CA GLU A 55 -8.84 7.32 -39.24
C GLU A 55 -8.18 7.51 -37.88
N VAL A 56 -6.85 7.63 -37.88
CA VAL A 56 -6.11 8.03 -36.68
C VAL A 56 -6.31 9.54 -36.49
N ASP A 57 -6.85 9.93 -35.35
CA ASP A 57 -7.02 11.32 -34.95
C ASP A 57 -5.65 11.92 -34.58
N GLN A 58 -4.94 12.43 -35.59
CA GLN A 58 -3.59 12.98 -35.45
C GLN A 58 -3.53 14.15 -34.48
N GLU A 59 -4.61 14.94 -34.34
CA GLU A 59 -4.65 16.03 -33.37
C GLU A 59 -4.66 15.51 -31.94
N LYS A 60 -5.51 14.51 -31.63
CA LYS A 60 -5.53 13.89 -30.31
C LYS A 60 -4.25 13.12 -29.99
N VAL A 61 -3.65 12.48 -31.00
CA VAL A 61 -2.33 11.85 -30.85
C VAL A 61 -1.27 12.89 -30.50
N ARG A 62 -1.22 14.03 -31.21
CA ARG A 62 -0.26 15.10 -30.91
C ARG A 62 -0.50 15.74 -29.55
N ALA A 63 -1.77 15.98 -29.19
CA ALA A 63 -2.13 16.54 -27.89
C ALA A 63 -1.73 15.61 -26.73
N GLU A 64 -1.90 14.29 -26.90
CA GLU A 64 -1.44 13.31 -25.91
C GLU A 64 0.08 13.18 -25.90
N ALA A 65 0.74 13.15 -27.05
CA ALA A 65 2.20 13.14 -27.14
C ALA A 65 2.84 14.39 -26.53
N ALA A 66 2.16 15.55 -26.57
CA ALA A 66 2.60 16.77 -25.90
C ALA A 66 2.52 16.66 -24.36
N LEU A 67 1.72 15.72 -23.85
CA LEU A 67 1.57 15.41 -22.43
C LEU A 67 2.31 14.12 -22.03
N ASP A 68 2.87 13.38 -22.99
CA ASP A 68 3.62 12.15 -22.72
C ASP A 68 4.85 12.47 -21.87
N GLY A 69 4.95 11.81 -20.72
CA GLY A 69 5.99 12.07 -19.72
C GLY A 69 5.66 13.19 -18.72
N ILE A 70 4.50 13.86 -18.84
CA ILE A 70 4.04 14.86 -17.88
C ILE A 70 3.04 14.23 -16.91
N TYR A 71 3.36 14.27 -15.62
CA TYR A 71 2.45 13.82 -14.56
C TYR A 71 1.66 15.02 -13.99
N VAL A 72 0.37 15.10 -14.32
CA VAL A 72 -0.50 16.20 -13.88
C VAL A 72 -1.30 15.81 -12.65
N ILE A 73 -1.20 16.61 -11.58
CA ILE A 73 -2.05 16.50 -10.39
C ILE A 73 -2.99 17.70 -10.38
N ARG A 74 -4.30 17.43 -10.36
CA ARG A 74 -5.34 18.46 -10.20
C ARG A 74 -5.92 18.34 -8.79
N THR A 75 -6.01 19.47 -8.08
CA THR A 75 -6.63 19.58 -6.76
C THR A 75 -7.78 20.58 -6.79
N SER A 76 -8.80 20.36 -5.95
CA SER A 76 -9.93 21.28 -5.72
C SER A 76 -9.74 22.17 -4.48
N LEU A 77 -8.57 22.13 -3.85
CA LEU A 77 -8.24 22.99 -2.72
C LEU A 77 -8.35 24.47 -3.14
N LYS A 78 -9.01 25.26 -2.28
CA LYS A 78 -9.23 26.70 -2.50
C LYS A 78 -8.04 27.55 -2.08
N GLU A 79 -7.23 27.02 -1.16
CA GLU A 79 -6.01 27.67 -0.67
C GLU A 79 -4.84 27.37 -1.62
N GLU A 80 -3.91 28.31 -1.72
CA GLU A 80 -2.70 28.14 -2.53
C GLU A 80 -1.79 27.11 -1.88
N LEU A 81 -1.67 25.95 -2.52
CA LEU A 81 -0.74 24.89 -2.15
C LEU A 81 0.42 24.88 -3.16
N SER A 82 1.65 24.74 -2.68
CA SER A 82 2.78 24.60 -3.58
C SER A 82 2.63 23.35 -4.45
N ALA A 83 3.12 23.38 -5.70
CA ALA A 83 3.08 22.21 -6.58
C ALA A 83 3.79 21.01 -5.94
N ALA A 84 4.89 21.24 -5.21
CA ALA A 84 5.60 20.20 -4.49
C ALA A 84 4.74 19.56 -3.39
N ASP A 85 4.03 20.37 -2.59
CA ASP A 85 3.16 19.85 -1.54
C ASP A 85 1.94 19.12 -2.10
N ALA A 86 1.38 19.58 -3.21
CA ALA A 86 0.32 18.86 -3.92
C ALA A 86 0.77 17.44 -4.30
N VAL A 87 2.00 17.30 -4.83
CA VAL A 87 2.58 15.98 -5.14
C VAL A 87 2.85 15.17 -3.87
N ARG A 88 3.37 15.79 -2.79
CA ARG A 88 3.62 15.09 -1.51
C ARG A 88 2.32 14.51 -0.93
N HIS A 89 1.25 15.30 -0.87
CA HIS A 89 -0.04 14.86 -0.37
C HIS A 89 -0.64 13.75 -1.24
N TYR A 90 -0.56 13.88 -2.56
CA TYR A 90 -1.01 12.83 -3.45
C TYR A 90 -0.22 11.52 -3.23
N LYS A 91 1.11 11.59 -3.17
CA LYS A 91 1.96 10.41 -2.92
C LYS A 91 1.79 9.84 -1.50
N ALA A 92 1.33 10.63 -0.53
CA ALA A 92 0.99 10.15 0.80
C ALA A 92 -0.16 9.12 0.79
N LEU A 93 -0.96 9.03 -0.29
CA LEU A 93 -1.94 7.95 -0.47
C LEU A 93 -1.32 6.55 -0.41
N SER A 94 -0.06 6.40 -0.81
CA SER A 94 0.68 5.14 -0.65
C SER A 94 0.80 4.68 0.81
N GLN A 95 0.69 5.59 1.78
CA GLN A 95 0.64 5.25 3.20
C GLN A 95 -0.67 4.54 3.55
N VAL A 96 -1.78 4.96 2.94
CA VAL A 96 -3.10 4.32 3.08
C VAL A 96 -3.06 2.91 2.49
N GLU A 97 -2.46 2.73 1.30
CA GLU A 97 -2.28 1.40 0.71
C GLU A 97 -1.43 0.48 1.59
N ARG A 98 -0.36 1.02 2.19
CA ARG A 98 0.46 0.28 3.14
C ARG A 98 -0.33 -0.12 4.39
N ALA A 99 -1.18 0.77 4.90
CA ALA A 99 -2.09 0.48 6.00
C ALA A 99 -3.01 -0.70 5.64
N PHE A 100 -3.69 -0.63 4.50
CA PHE A 100 -4.55 -1.71 4.01
C PHE A 100 -3.78 -3.02 3.81
N ARG A 101 -2.54 -2.98 3.33
CA ARG A 101 -1.70 -4.17 3.18
C ARG A 101 -1.34 -4.80 4.53
N SER A 102 -0.95 -3.99 5.52
CA SER A 102 -0.62 -4.50 6.88
C SER A 102 -1.84 -5.15 7.53
N ILE A 103 -3.01 -4.51 7.40
CA ILE A 103 -4.29 -5.05 7.88
C ILE A 103 -4.62 -6.37 7.18
N LYS A 104 -4.44 -6.48 5.86
CA LYS A 104 -4.85 -7.64 5.07
C LYS A 104 -3.95 -8.86 5.24
N THR A 105 -2.63 -8.68 5.25
CA THR A 105 -1.71 -9.79 4.90
C THR A 105 -0.59 -10.02 5.90
N MET A 106 -0.20 -9.02 6.70
CA MET A 106 1.05 -9.13 7.47
C MET A 106 0.88 -9.32 8.97
N ASP A 107 -0.18 -8.78 9.58
CA ASP A 107 -0.25 -8.72 11.05
C ASP A 107 -1.63 -9.00 11.64
N LEU A 108 -2.69 -8.48 11.02
CA LEU A 108 -4.05 -8.63 11.54
C LEU A 108 -4.89 -9.64 10.76
N GLU A 109 -4.39 -10.11 9.62
CA GLU A 109 -5.02 -11.12 8.77
C GLU A 109 -6.54 -10.88 8.62
N ILE A 110 -6.93 -9.73 8.05
CA ILE A 110 -8.33 -9.31 7.96
C ILE A 110 -9.28 -10.33 7.33
N ARG A 111 -8.76 -11.36 6.64
CA ARG A 111 -9.56 -12.44 6.07
C ARG A 111 -10.42 -13.05 7.19
N PRO A 112 -11.74 -12.80 7.16
CA PRO A 112 -12.61 -13.26 8.24
C PRO A 112 -12.57 -14.79 8.29
N ILE A 113 -12.15 -15.36 9.42
CA ILE A 113 -12.22 -16.81 9.62
C ILE A 113 -13.67 -17.13 9.97
N ARG A 114 -14.46 -17.49 8.94
CA ARG A 114 -15.83 -18.01 9.08
C ARG A 114 -16.87 -17.00 9.62
N HIS A 115 -16.74 -15.71 9.29
CA HIS A 115 -17.80 -14.72 9.54
C HIS A 115 -18.75 -14.61 8.34
N TYR A 116 -20.02 -14.96 8.53
CA TYR A 116 -21.05 -14.94 7.46
C TYR A 116 -22.17 -13.93 7.71
N GLN A 117 -22.38 -13.50 8.95
CA GLN A 117 -23.38 -12.49 9.30
C GLN A 117 -22.80 -11.08 9.10
N GLU A 118 -23.55 -10.20 8.45
CA GLU A 118 -23.14 -8.83 8.15
C GLU A 118 -22.59 -8.08 9.37
N GLN A 119 -23.30 -8.13 10.49
CA GLN A 119 -22.87 -7.44 11.70
C GLN A 119 -21.51 -7.95 12.22
N ARG A 120 -21.27 -9.26 12.18
CA ARG A 120 -20.00 -9.86 12.62
C ARG A 120 -18.85 -9.45 11.70
N VAL A 121 -19.10 -9.37 10.40
CA VAL A 121 -18.11 -8.88 9.43
C VAL A 121 -17.76 -7.42 9.71
N ARG A 122 -18.76 -6.55 9.91
CA ARG A 122 -18.53 -5.13 10.25
C ARG A 122 -17.74 -4.98 11.56
N THR A 123 -18.09 -5.74 12.61
CA THR A 123 -17.36 -5.74 13.88
C THR A 123 -15.91 -6.19 13.74
N HIS A 124 -15.65 -7.28 13.00
CA HIS A 124 -14.29 -7.76 12.74
C HIS A 124 -13.45 -6.70 12.04
N LEU A 125 -13.99 -6.08 10.97
CA LEU A 125 -13.31 -5.00 10.26
C LEU A 125 -12.99 -3.81 11.18
N PHE A 126 -13.92 -3.45 12.06
CA PHE A 126 -13.72 -2.36 13.01
C PHE A 126 -12.61 -2.68 14.02
N LEU A 127 -12.60 -3.88 14.60
CA LEU A 127 -11.53 -4.33 15.50
C LEU A 127 -10.17 -4.35 14.78
N CYS A 128 -10.14 -4.78 13.51
CA CYS A 128 -8.92 -4.73 12.72
C CYS A 128 -8.41 -3.30 12.51
N MET A 129 -9.30 -2.34 12.26
CA MET A 129 -8.93 -0.92 12.17
C MET A 129 -8.36 -0.38 13.48
N LEU A 130 -8.98 -0.70 14.62
CA LEU A 130 -8.48 -0.28 15.94
C LEU A 130 -7.11 -0.88 16.28
N ALA A 131 -6.94 -2.19 16.06
CA ALA A 131 -5.66 -2.83 16.33
C ALA A 131 -4.56 -2.33 15.38
N TYR A 132 -4.88 -1.97 14.14
CA TYR A 132 -3.93 -1.26 13.26
C TYR A 132 -3.57 0.13 13.81
N TYR A 133 -4.54 0.89 14.31
CA TYR A 133 -4.29 2.21 14.89
C TYR A 133 -3.34 2.13 16.09
N VAL A 134 -3.57 1.17 17.00
CA VAL A 134 -2.66 0.89 18.12
C VAL A 134 -1.28 0.51 17.61
N LYS A 135 -1.20 -0.43 16.66
CA LYS A 135 0.07 -0.84 16.05
C LYS A 135 0.82 0.34 15.43
N TRP A 136 0.12 1.25 14.73
CA TRP A 136 0.73 2.40 14.10
C TRP A 136 1.40 3.32 15.14
N HIS A 137 0.70 3.64 16.23
CA HIS A 137 1.26 4.42 17.33
C HIS A 137 2.46 3.74 17.99
N MET A 138 2.37 2.42 18.22
CA MET A 138 3.49 1.64 18.74
C MET A 138 4.69 1.67 17.80
N MET A 139 4.47 1.54 16.49
CA MET A 139 5.55 1.61 15.50
C MET A 139 6.20 2.99 15.44
N GLU A 140 5.42 4.07 15.60
CA GLU A 140 5.95 5.43 15.59
C GLU A 140 6.78 5.71 16.86
N SER A 141 6.28 5.28 18.01
CA SER A 141 7.00 5.34 19.29
C SER A 141 8.27 4.48 19.27
N TRP A 142 8.23 3.29 18.67
CA TRP A 142 9.34 2.36 18.63
C TRP A 142 10.32 2.56 17.48
N ARG A 143 10.21 3.61 16.65
CA ARG A 143 11.17 3.84 15.55
C ARG A 143 12.64 3.73 15.95
N PRO A 144 13.07 4.21 17.13
CA PRO A 144 14.46 4.06 17.57
C PRO A 144 14.89 2.60 17.73
N LEU A 145 13.96 1.69 18.03
CA LEU A 145 14.22 0.25 18.22
C LEU A 145 13.99 -0.57 16.95
N LEU A 146 13.25 -0.02 15.99
CA LEU A 146 12.83 -0.73 14.78
C LEU A 146 13.78 -0.48 13.60
N PHE A 147 13.68 -1.34 12.57
CA PHE A 147 14.16 -1.05 11.21
C PHE A 147 13.32 0.05 10.54
N ALA A 148 13.30 1.21 11.18
CA ALA A 148 12.64 2.41 10.74
C ALA A 148 13.65 3.55 10.71
N ASP A 149 13.50 4.39 9.70
CA ASP A 149 14.21 5.66 9.63
C ASP A 149 13.61 6.61 10.67
N GLU A 150 14.45 7.30 11.43
CA GLU A 150 14.04 8.25 12.47
C GLU A 150 13.94 9.67 11.90
N GLU A 151 14.64 9.97 10.81
CA GLU A 151 14.66 11.29 10.17
C GLU A 151 13.40 11.53 9.31
N GLN A 152 12.24 11.65 9.96
CA GLN A 152 10.97 11.84 9.28
C GLN A 152 10.77 13.23 8.69
N GLN A 153 11.43 14.24 9.25
CA GLN A 153 11.30 15.63 8.83
C GLN A 153 11.72 15.83 7.37
N ALA A 154 12.72 15.08 6.90
CA ALA A 154 13.18 15.11 5.52
C ALA A 154 12.08 14.77 4.50
N LYS A 155 11.01 14.04 4.89
CA LYS A 155 9.88 13.74 4.00
C LYS A 155 9.06 14.98 3.63
N GLN A 156 9.04 16.00 4.49
CA GLN A 156 8.27 17.22 4.28
C GLN A 156 8.94 18.15 3.27
N THR A 157 10.28 18.15 3.22
CA THR A 157 11.04 19.11 2.41
C THR A 157 11.68 18.49 1.17
N ARG A 158 11.93 17.17 1.15
CA ARG A 158 12.54 16.51 -0.02
C ARG A 158 11.73 16.70 -1.29
N ASP A 159 12.42 16.62 -2.41
CA ASP A 159 11.80 16.55 -3.74
C ASP A 159 10.81 15.37 -3.76
N PRO A 160 9.51 15.63 -3.99
CA PRO A 160 8.50 14.58 -4.00
C PRO A 160 8.57 13.68 -5.23
N VAL A 161 9.24 14.08 -6.31
CA VAL A 161 9.36 13.32 -7.56
C VAL A 161 10.59 12.42 -7.55
N ALA A 162 11.71 12.88 -7.01
CA ALA A 162 12.95 12.12 -6.92
C ALA A 162 12.81 10.80 -6.11
N PRO A 163 13.62 9.78 -6.42
CA PRO A 163 13.67 8.54 -5.64
C PRO A 163 13.95 8.80 -4.15
N ALA A 164 13.22 8.11 -3.27
CA ALA A 164 13.38 8.24 -1.83
C ALA A 164 14.73 7.67 -1.38
N LYS A 165 15.56 8.50 -0.76
CA LYS A 165 16.81 8.10 -0.09
C LYS A 165 16.56 7.89 1.42
N ARG A 166 17.25 6.91 2.00
CA ARG A 166 17.25 6.66 3.46
C ARG A 166 18.29 7.54 4.12
N SER A 167 18.12 7.86 5.40
CA SER A 167 19.18 8.49 6.19
C SER A 167 20.39 7.57 6.34
N VAL A 168 21.56 8.16 6.63
CA VAL A 168 22.80 7.41 6.88
C VAL A 168 22.60 6.44 8.05
N ALA A 169 21.99 6.92 9.15
CA ALA A 169 21.69 6.09 10.32
C ALA A 169 20.75 4.92 9.99
N ALA A 170 19.75 5.13 9.11
CA ALA A 170 18.85 4.05 8.68
C ALA A 170 19.56 3.02 7.77
N GLU A 171 20.50 3.47 6.92
CA GLU A 171 21.32 2.57 6.12
C GLU A 171 22.27 1.74 6.99
N GLU A 172 22.94 2.36 7.96
CA GLU A 172 23.81 1.69 8.93
C GLU A 172 23.02 0.66 9.74
N LYS A 173 21.88 1.06 10.32
CA LYS A 173 20.98 0.17 11.06
C LYS A 173 20.55 -1.04 10.22
N ALA A 174 20.25 -0.84 8.94
CA ALA A 174 19.88 -1.92 8.03
C ALA A 174 21.05 -2.86 7.70
N LYS A 175 22.27 -2.34 7.58
CA LYS A 175 23.50 -3.10 7.30
C LYS A 175 23.96 -3.90 8.52
N SER A 176 24.11 -3.24 9.67
CA SER A 176 24.61 -3.84 10.91
C SER A 176 23.58 -4.72 11.61
N LYS A 177 22.28 -4.45 11.40
CA LYS A 177 21.17 -5.01 12.18
C LYS A 177 21.26 -4.71 13.68
N GLN A 178 22.01 -3.67 14.04
CA GLN A 178 22.26 -3.22 15.40
C GLN A 178 21.93 -1.74 15.56
N LEU A 179 21.56 -1.37 16.78
CA LEU A 179 21.43 0.00 17.23
C LEU A 179 22.82 0.55 17.65
N PRO A 180 22.98 1.88 17.82
CA PRO A 180 24.25 2.48 18.22
C PRO A 180 24.81 1.97 19.56
N ASP A 181 23.95 1.45 20.44
CA ASP A 181 24.32 0.83 21.71
C ASP A 181 24.75 -0.65 21.59
N GLY A 182 24.84 -1.18 20.36
CA GLY A 182 25.20 -2.56 20.05
C GLY A 182 24.04 -3.56 20.23
N SER A 183 22.89 -3.12 20.73
CA SER A 183 21.71 -3.99 20.85
C SER A 183 21.09 -4.27 19.48
N PRO A 184 20.34 -5.38 19.29
CA PRO A 184 19.77 -5.71 17.99
C PRO A 184 18.65 -4.72 17.60
N ALA A 185 18.62 -4.35 16.32
CA ALA A 185 17.48 -3.67 15.72
C ALA A 185 16.36 -4.68 15.45
N HIS A 186 15.10 -4.26 15.63
CA HIS A 186 13.95 -5.17 15.57
C HIS A 186 13.01 -4.88 14.37
N SER A 187 12.30 -5.91 13.93
CA SER A 187 11.02 -5.72 13.26
C SER A 187 9.93 -5.60 14.34
N PHE A 188 8.75 -5.11 13.98
CA PHE A 188 7.63 -5.04 14.94
C PHE A 188 7.35 -6.42 15.59
N GLN A 189 7.37 -7.48 14.79
CA GLN A 189 7.13 -8.85 15.26
C GLN A 189 8.26 -9.39 16.15
N THR A 190 9.54 -9.10 15.83
CA THR A 190 10.64 -9.57 16.68
C THR A 190 10.71 -8.80 18.00
N LEU A 191 10.32 -7.52 18.02
CA LEU A 191 10.20 -6.75 19.26
C LEU A 191 9.04 -7.27 20.11
N LEU A 192 7.86 -7.51 19.52
CA LEU A 192 6.74 -8.13 20.23
C LEU A 192 7.11 -9.50 20.80
N ARG A 193 7.82 -10.34 20.05
CA ARG A 193 8.30 -11.64 20.53
C ARG A 193 9.30 -11.49 21.68
N ASN A 194 10.16 -10.49 21.62
CA ASN A 194 11.07 -10.18 22.72
C ASN A 194 10.29 -9.75 23.98
N LEU A 195 9.28 -8.90 23.85
CA LEU A 195 8.41 -8.48 24.95
C LEU A 195 7.53 -9.62 25.49
N ALA A 196 7.12 -10.57 24.64
CA ALA A 196 6.34 -11.73 25.05
C ALA A 196 7.07 -12.68 26.02
N SER A 197 8.39 -12.52 26.19
CA SER A 197 9.15 -13.26 27.22
C SER A 197 8.92 -12.75 28.64
N ILE A 198 8.21 -11.63 28.80
CA ILE A 198 7.86 -11.05 30.09
C ILE A 198 6.61 -11.77 30.59
N VAL A 199 6.78 -12.55 31.65
CA VAL A 199 5.71 -13.37 32.22
C VAL A 199 5.63 -13.19 33.73
N ARG A 200 4.44 -13.47 34.26
CA ARG A 200 4.18 -13.63 35.69
C ARG A 200 3.98 -15.11 35.96
N ASN A 201 4.94 -15.73 36.62
CA ASN A 201 4.92 -17.16 36.91
C ASN A 201 4.43 -17.42 38.33
N THR A 202 3.52 -18.38 38.48
CA THR A 202 3.15 -18.92 39.79
C THR A 202 4.05 -20.12 40.06
N CYS A 203 4.95 -19.99 41.03
CA CYS A 203 5.99 -20.94 41.34
C CYS A 203 5.68 -21.67 42.64
N ARG A 204 6.22 -22.89 42.74
CA ARG A 204 6.22 -23.72 43.94
C ARG A 204 7.66 -24.23 44.14
N SER A 205 8.07 -24.42 45.40
CA SER A 205 9.36 -25.05 45.69
C SER A 205 9.41 -26.47 45.11
N LYS A 206 10.59 -26.96 44.74
CA LYS A 206 10.75 -28.26 44.08
C LYS A 206 10.28 -29.43 44.96
N ASP A 207 10.45 -29.30 46.27
CA ASP A 207 10.15 -30.33 47.27
C ASP A 207 8.88 -30.02 48.08
N ALA A 208 8.00 -29.18 47.54
CA ALA A 208 6.81 -28.73 48.24
C ALA A 208 5.65 -29.72 48.12
N ASP A 209 5.13 -30.17 49.28
CA ASP A 209 3.93 -31.00 49.39
C ASP A 209 2.69 -30.28 48.84
N ALA A 210 1.63 -31.06 48.57
CA ALA A 210 0.39 -30.58 47.95
C ALA A 210 -0.26 -29.37 48.67
N GLY A 211 -0.03 -29.20 49.98
CA GLY A 211 -0.52 -28.07 50.79
C GLY A 211 0.40 -26.86 50.88
N THR A 212 1.57 -26.87 50.24
CA THR A 212 2.55 -25.78 50.35
C THR A 212 2.11 -24.57 49.51
N PRO A 213 2.13 -23.35 50.08
CA PRO A 213 1.74 -22.14 49.36
C PRO A 213 2.65 -21.87 48.14
N THR A 214 2.02 -21.37 47.08
CA THR A 214 2.71 -20.88 45.88
C THR A 214 3.13 -19.43 46.06
N PHE A 215 4.11 -18.99 45.28
CA PHE A 215 4.52 -17.58 45.22
C PHE A 215 4.66 -17.12 43.78
N ILE A 216 4.65 -15.80 43.57
CA ILE A 216 4.70 -15.20 42.23
C ILE A 216 6.10 -14.70 41.93
N ILE A 217 6.61 -14.99 40.73
CA ILE A 217 7.85 -14.43 40.20
C ILE A 217 7.54 -13.70 38.90
N ASP A 218 7.91 -12.42 38.83
CA ASP A 218 7.85 -11.61 37.63
C ASP A 218 9.22 -11.61 36.90
N THR A 219 9.21 -11.69 35.57
CA THR A 219 10.44 -11.57 34.78
C THR A 219 11.10 -10.21 34.97
N GLN A 220 12.40 -10.19 35.28
CA GLN A 220 13.17 -8.95 35.28
C GLN A 220 13.39 -8.44 33.85
N LEU A 221 12.94 -7.22 33.58
CA LEU A 221 13.04 -6.62 32.26
C LEU A 221 14.50 -6.35 31.86
N THR A 222 14.86 -6.77 30.64
CA THR A 222 16.13 -6.37 30.01
C THR A 222 16.14 -4.87 29.69
N PRO A 223 17.31 -4.23 29.49
CA PRO A 223 17.39 -2.82 29.12
C PRO A 223 16.58 -2.46 27.86
N ASN A 224 16.60 -3.34 26.83
CA ASN A 224 15.83 -3.15 25.60
C ASN A 224 14.30 -3.18 25.87
N GLN A 225 13.82 -4.14 26.67
CA GLN A 225 12.41 -4.23 27.07
C GLN A 225 11.96 -3.01 27.89
N LYS A 226 12.79 -2.54 28.82
CA LYS A 226 12.51 -1.31 29.60
C LYS A 226 12.37 -0.10 28.68
N LYS A 227 13.30 0.07 27.74
CA LYS A 227 13.29 1.16 26.74
C LYS A 227 12.03 1.09 25.87
N ALA A 228 11.63 -0.10 25.42
CA ALA A 228 10.41 -0.27 24.64
C ALA A 228 9.16 0.20 25.41
N PHE A 229 9.01 -0.16 26.69
CA PHE A 229 7.87 0.33 27.49
C PHE A 229 7.94 1.83 27.80
N GLN A 230 9.14 2.36 28.02
CA GLN A 230 9.31 3.80 28.25
C GLN A 230 8.82 4.59 27.05
N LEU A 231 9.23 4.21 25.84
CA LEU A 231 8.78 4.85 24.60
C LEU A 231 7.25 4.79 24.46
N LEU A 232 6.60 3.67 24.81
CA LEU A 232 5.13 3.57 24.74
C LEU A 232 4.42 4.54 25.69
N ARG A 233 5.01 4.85 26.84
CA ARG A 233 4.43 5.80 27.81
C ARG A 233 4.45 7.24 27.30
N GLU A 234 5.25 7.54 26.28
CA GLU A 234 5.36 8.87 25.68
C GLU A 234 4.31 9.11 24.59
N ILE A 235 3.53 8.09 24.22
CA ILE A 235 2.45 8.21 23.23
C ILE A 235 1.39 9.19 23.76
N LYS A 236 1.13 10.24 22.97
CA LYS A 236 0.03 11.17 23.16
C LYS A 236 -1.01 10.91 22.08
N VAL A 237 -2.24 10.60 22.47
CA VAL A 237 -3.38 10.34 21.58
C VAL A 237 -4.30 11.54 21.56
#